data_AF-A0A7C4IGN9-F1
#
_entry.id   AF-A0A7C4IGN9-F1
#
_cell.length_a   1.000
_cell.length_b   1.000
_cell.length_c   1.000
_cell.angle_alpha   90.00
_cell.angle_beta   90.00
_cell.angle_gamma   90.00
#
_symmetry.space_group_name_H-M   'P 1'
#
loop_
_entity.id
_entity.type
_entity.pdbx_description
1 polymer ?
#
loop_
_entity_poly.entity_id
_entity_poly.type
_entity_poly.pdbx_seq_one_letter_code
_entity_poly.pdbx_strand_id
1 'polypeptide(L)'
;MASVLFAAVPGNPKPLSGNISTTRSKTAASVVQSIRNITDTVIKYYKEPDLLKMNRTPIIDCSLCKLCGECVRSCPQQAILFLPNTGCAKCVKYCISMETECHYSICFINPEICNGCGICVSLCKNNAIVWKIIPVIGQYNT
;
A
#
# COMPACT_ATOMS: atom_id res chain seq x y z
N MET A 1 9.47 -37.90 -14.27
CA MET A 1 8.43 -36.97 -13.75
C MET A 1 9.06 -36.27 -12.55
N ALA A 2 9.47 -35.01 -12.54
CA ALA A 2 9.13 -33.87 -13.36
C ALA A 2 10.39 -33.06 -13.71
N SER A 3 10.52 -32.71 -14.98
CA SER A 3 11.53 -31.76 -15.47
C SER A 3 11.11 -30.36 -15.06
N VAL A 4 11.93 -29.68 -14.27
CA VAL A 4 11.77 -28.25 -14.00
C VAL A 4 12.14 -27.49 -15.26
N LEU A 5 11.12 -27.02 -15.98
CA LEU A 5 11.29 -26.04 -17.05
C LEU A 5 11.64 -24.69 -16.41
N PHE A 6 12.89 -24.26 -16.60
CA PHE A 6 13.28 -22.87 -16.41
C PHE A 6 12.61 -22.03 -17.52
N ALA A 7 11.57 -21.29 -17.16
CA ALA A 7 11.00 -20.27 -18.03
C ALA A 7 11.99 -19.10 -18.15
N ALA A 8 12.34 -18.78 -19.39
CA ALA A 8 13.26 -17.71 -19.75
C ALA A 8 12.77 -16.34 -19.23
N VAL A 9 13.65 -15.63 -18.53
CA VAL A 9 13.45 -14.21 -18.19
C VAL A 9 13.66 -13.38 -19.47
N PRO A 10 12.65 -12.63 -19.96
CA PRO A 10 12.84 -11.77 -21.12
C PRO A 10 13.68 -10.55 -20.75
N GLY A 11 14.93 -10.56 -21.22
CA GLY A 11 15.68 -9.40 -21.71
C GLY A 11 15.71 -8.15 -20.83
N ASN A 12 16.69 -8.07 -19.93
CA ASN A 12 17.16 -6.80 -19.41
C ASN A 12 17.75 -5.99 -20.59
N PRO A 13 17.25 -4.79 -20.95
CA PRO A 13 17.79 -4.04 -22.07
C PRO A 13 19.24 -3.63 -21.75
N LYS A 14 20.19 -4.11 -22.57
CA LYS A 14 21.61 -3.73 -22.51
C LYS A 14 21.74 -2.19 -22.53
N PRO A 15 22.68 -1.60 -21.77
CA PRO A 15 22.96 -0.18 -21.89
C PRO A 15 23.38 0.12 -23.34
N LEU A 16 22.64 1.02 -23.98
CA LEU A 16 22.93 1.51 -25.33
C LEU A 16 24.28 2.25 -25.30
N SER A 17 25.36 1.58 -25.70
CA SER A 17 26.60 2.25 -26.11
C SER A 17 26.40 2.81 -27.52
N GLY A 18 25.98 4.07 -27.60
CA GLY A 18 25.83 4.80 -28.86
C GLY A 18 27.03 5.71 -29.09
N ASN A 19 27.78 5.47 -30.16
CA ASN A 19 28.87 6.34 -30.61
C ASN A 19 28.29 7.67 -31.13
N ILE A 20 28.88 8.79 -30.70
CA ILE A 20 28.51 10.13 -31.18
C ILE A 20 29.13 10.33 -32.57
N SER A 21 28.34 10.09 -33.61
CA SER A 21 28.66 10.49 -34.98
C SER A 21 28.10 11.89 -35.25
N THR A 22 28.98 12.89 -35.17
CA THR A 22 28.71 14.29 -35.52
C THR A 22 28.50 14.44 -37.03
N THR A 23 27.26 14.60 -37.51
CA THR A 23 27.00 15.32 -38.78
C THR A 23 25.61 15.96 -38.86
N ARG A 24 25.62 17.21 -39.36
CA ARG A 24 24.55 18.03 -40.00
C ARG A 24 23.32 18.46 -39.20
N SER A 25 23.36 19.75 -38.83
CA SER A 25 22.27 20.73 -38.65
C SER A 25 20.85 20.24 -38.93
N LYS A 26 20.26 19.66 -37.91
CA LYS A 26 18.82 19.78 -37.70
C LYS A 26 18.64 21.12 -36.98
N THR A 27 17.85 22.05 -37.54
CA THR A 27 17.59 23.37 -36.92
C THR A 27 17.21 23.17 -35.45
N ALA A 28 17.66 24.06 -34.56
CA ALA A 28 17.43 23.96 -33.12
C ALA A 28 15.97 23.61 -32.77
N ALA A 29 15.01 24.12 -33.56
CA ALA A 29 13.58 23.81 -33.43
C ALA A 29 13.24 22.31 -33.56
N SER A 30 13.84 21.57 -34.50
CA SER A 30 13.54 20.16 -34.75
C SER A 30 14.16 19.22 -33.71
N VAL A 31 15.33 19.59 -33.17
CA VAL A 31 15.94 18.91 -32.02
C VAL A 31 15.10 19.14 -30.77
N VAL A 32 14.68 20.39 -30.52
CA VAL A 32 13.80 20.74 -29.40
C VAL A 32 12.43 20.08 -29.53
N GLN A 33 11.88 19.94 -30.73
CA GLN A 33 10.63 19.22 -30.94
C GLN A 33 10.77 17.73 -30.65
N SER A 34 11.91 17.12 -31.03
CA SER A 34 12.18 15.71 -30.72
C SER A 34 12.32 15.50 -29.22
N ILE A 35 13.00 16.41 -28.52
CA ILE A 35 13.13 16.39 -27.05
C ILE A 35 11.75 16.58 -26.40
N ARG A 36 10.92 17.53 -26.86
CA ARG A 36 9.55 17.74 -26.35
C ARG A 36 8.68 16.50 -26.51
N ASN A 37 8.70 15.87 -27.68
CA ASN A 37 7.91 14.67 -27.93
C ASN A 37 8.36 13.49 -27.04
N ILE A 38 9.67 13.36 -26.78
CA ILE A 38 10.21 12.35 -25.86
C ILE A 38 9.79 12.68 -24.42
N THR A 39 9.93 13.93 -23.97
CA THR A 39 9.50 14.33 -22.63
C THR A 39 7.99 14.15 -22.45
N ASP A 40 7.17 14.43 -23.46
CA ASP A 40 5.72 14.24 -23.40
C ASP A 40 5.33 12.76 -23.37
N THR A 41 6.07 11.91 -24.10
CA THR A 41 5.85 10.46 -24.11
C THR A 41 6.30 9.82 -22.79
N VAL A 42 7.45 10.25 -22.26
CA VAL A 42 7.93 9.85 -20.93
C VAL A 42 6.94 10.35 -19.89
N ILE A 43 6.57 11.63 -19.88
CA ILE A 43 5.56 12.16 -18.96
C ILE A 43 4.29 11.36 -19.06
N LYS A 44 3.75 11.06 -20.25
CA LYS A 44 2.55 10.22 -20.46
C LYS A 44 2.72 8.80 -19.90
N TYR A 45 3.85 8.15 -20.16
CA TYR A 45 4.17 6.80 -19.66
C TYR A 45 4.37 6.76 -18.14
N TYR A 46 4.83 7.88 -17.55
CA TYR A 46 4.88 8.09 -16.10
C TYR A 46 3.63 8.82 -15.56
N LYS A 47 2.63 9.15 -16.40
CA LYS A 47 1.38 9.86 -16.04
C LYS A 47 0.22 8.94 -15.75
N GLU A 48 0.46 7.64 -15.79
CA GLU A 48 -0.43 6.67 -15.17
C GLU A 48 0.37 5.85 -14.18
N PRO A 49 0.54 6.38 -12.98
CA PRO A 49 0.51 5.53 -11.81
C PRO A 49 -0.86 5.81 -11.19
N ASP A 50 -1.53 4.79 -10.69
CA ASP A 50 -2.67 4.91 -9.78
C ASP A 50 -2.18 5.58 -8.46
N LEU A 51 -1.68 6.80 -8.58
CA LEU A 51 -0.88 7.54 -7.61
C LEU A 51 -1.80 8.02 -6.52
N LEU A 52 -1.62 7.44 -5.34
CA LEU A 52 -2.27 7.87 -4.12
C LEU A 52 -3.77 7.89 -4.31
N LYS A 53 -4.41 6.72 -4.25
CA LYS A 53 -5.81 6.66 -3.84
C LYS A 53 -5.84 7.23 -2.41
N MET A 54 -5.99 8.55 -2.30
CA MET A 54 -6.08 9.29 -1.06
C MET A 54 -7.45 9.03 -0.47
N ASN A 55 -7.68 7.79 -0.04
CA ASN A 55 -8.85 7.45 0.72
C ASN A 55 -8.63 7.96 2.14
N ARG A 56 -9.62 8.69 2.66
CA ARG A 56 -9.67 8.95 4.10
C ARG A 56 -9.86 7.60 4.77
N THR A 57 -8.82 7.09 5.41
CA THR A 57 -8.88 5.80 6.10
C THR A 57 -8.96 6.07 7.60
N PRO A 58 -9.95 5.49 8.30
CA PRO A 58 -10.00 5.59 9.75
C PRO A 58 -8.84 4.78 10.36
N ILE A 59 -8.19 5.35 11.38
CA ILE A 59 -7.16 4.68 12.19
C ILE A 59 -7.68 4.56 13.62
N ILE A 60 -7.38 3.43 14.26
CA ILE A 60 -7.71 3.17 15.66
C ILE A 60 -6.52 3.55 16.54
N ASP A 61 -6.77 4.42 17.51
CA ASP A 61 -5.87 4.68 18.62
C ASP A 61 -6.05 3.60 19.69
N CYS A 62 -5.08 2.70 19.80
CA CYS A 62 -5.09 1.60 20.76
C CYS A 62 -5.05 2.06 22.22
N SER A 63 -4.59 3.28 22.51
CA SER A 63 -4.57 3.82 23.89
C SER A 63 -5.98 4.18 24.39
N LEU A 64 -6.87 4.58 23.48
CA LEU A 64 -8.25 4.95 23.78
C LEU A 64 -9.24 3.81 23.55
N CYS A 65 -8.88 2.85 22.69
CA CYS A 65 -9.75 1.73 22.34
C CYS A 65 -10.01 0.80 23.54
N LYS A 66 -11.28 0.67 23.94
CA LYS A 66 -11.72 -0.27 24.99
C LYS A 66 -12.13 -1.65 24.47
N LEU A 67 -11.87 -1.93 23.19
CA LEU A 67 -12.12 -3.24 22.57
C LEU A 67 -13.58 -3.73 22.70
N CYS A 68 -14.56 -2.83 22.67
CA CYS A 68 -15.99 -3.19 22.79
C CYS A 68 -16.54 -3.98 21.59
N GLY A 69 -15.81 -3.99 20.46
CA GLY A 69 -16.14 -4.74 19.26
C GLY A 69 -17.23 -4.14 18.37
N GLU A 70 -17.82 -3.00 18.73
CA GLU A 70 -18.94 -2.42 17.98
C GLU A 70 -18.56 -2.05 16.54
N CYS A 71 -17.38 -1.44 16.37
CA CYS A 71 -16.86 -1.11 15.04
C CYS A 71 -16.65 -2.35 14.15
N VAL A 72 -16.30 -3.50 14.72
CA VAL A 72 -16.11 -4.76 14.00
C VAL A 72 -17.46 -5.29 13.51
N ARG A 73 -18.47 -5.33 14.38
CA ARG A 73 -19.81 -5.86 14.04
C ARG A 73 -20.53 -5.00 13.00
N SER A 74 -20.35 -3.68 13.08
CA SER A 74 -21.06 -2.75 12.20
C SER A 74 -20.33 -2.42 10.90
N CYS A 75 -19.13 -2.97 10.66
CA CYS A 75 -18.39 -2.68 9.44
C CYS A 75 -18.98 -3.46 8.25
N PRO A 76 -19.59 -2.79 7.25
CA PRO A 76 -20.21 -3.47 6.12
C PRO A 76 -19.20 -4.11 5.17
N GLN A 77 -17.94 -3.66 5.20
CA GLN A 77 -16.84 -4.21 4.40
C GLN A 77 -16.05 -5.28 5.16
N GLN A 78 -16.40 -5.53 6.44
CA GLN A 78 -15.63 -6.42 7.31
C GLN A 78 -14.12 -6.09 7.33
N ALA A 79 -13.78 -4.81 7.14
CA ALA A 79 -12.40 -4.33 7.04
C ALA A 79 -11.71 -4.21 8.41
N ILE A 80 -12.43 -4.39 9.51
CA ILE A 80 -11.92 -4.23 10.88
C ILE A 80 -11.74 -5.62 11.51
N LEU A 81 -10.51 -5.93 11.91
CA LEU A 81 -10.12 -7.21 12.49
C LEU A 81 -9.82 -7.06 13.98
N PHE A 82 -10.26 -8.05 14.75
CA PHE A 82 -9.88 -8.22 16.15
C PHE A 82 -8.74 -9.23 16.24
N LEU A 83 -7.58 -8.80 16.73
CA LEU A 83 -6.36 -9.60 16.81
C LEU A 83 -6.06 -9.91 18.29
N PRO A 84 -6.44 -11.10 18.79
CA PRO A 84 -6.12 -11.48 20.15
C PRO A 84 -4.62 -11.77 20.31
N ASN A 85 -4.06 -11.49 21.48
CA ASN A 85 -2.69 -11.87 21.86
C ASN A 85 -1.57 -11.26 20.99
N THR A 86 -1.80 -10.13 20.31
CA THR A 86 -0.85 -9.58 19.31
C THR A 86 -0.09 -8.34 19.73
N GLY A 87 -0.36 -7.70 20.87
CA GLY A 87 0.28 -6.42 21.19
C GLY A 87 0.96 -6.31 22.55
N CYS A 88 1.16 -7.43 23.25
CA CYS A 88 2.16 -7.47 24.31
C CYS A 88 3.51 -7.89 23.71
N ALA A 89 4.59 -7.16 24.03
CA ALA A 89 5.94 -7.40 23.51
C ALA A 89 6.49 -8.81 23.84
N LYS A 90 5.88 -9.53 24.79
CA LYS A 90 6.24 -10.91 25.18
C LYS A 90 5.52 -12.00 24.35
N CYS A 91 4.55 -11.63 23.50
CA CYS A 91 3.55 -12.56 22.96
C CYS A 91 4.03 -13.59 21.95
N VAL A 92 5.06 -13.32 21.14
CA VAL A 92 5.39 -14.23 20.03
C VAL A 92 5.99 -15.56 20.52
N LYS A 93 6.69 -15.57 21.66
CA LYS A 93 7.38 -16.77 22.17
C LYS A 93 6.66 -17.45 23.33
N TYR A 94 6.08 -16.69 24.26
CA TYR A 94 5.54 -17.26 25.49
C TYR A 94 4.03 -17.49 25.44
N CYS A 95 3.26 -16.63 24.76
CA CYS A 95 1.80 -16.70 24.77
C CYS A 95 1.21 -17.73 23.78
N ILE A 96 1.97 -18.15 22.76
CA ILE A 96 1.55 -19.25 21.86
C ILE A 96 1.89 -20.61 22.47
N SER A 97 2.96 -20.68 23.29
CA SER A 97 3.52 -21.94 23.78
C SER A 97 3.22 -22.24 25.25
N MET A 98 2.70 -21.29 26.01
CA MET A 98 2.36 -21.47 27.43
C MET A 98 0.94 -20.98 27.70
N GLU A 99 0.19 -21.73 28.51
CA GLU A 99 -1.09 -21.33 29.09
C GLU A 99 -0.86 -20.17 30.07
N THR A 100 -0.74 -18.96 29.53
CA THR A 100 -0.62 -17.72 30.31
C THR A 100 -1.74 -16.79 29.88
N GLU A 101 -2.43 -16.21 30.85
CA GLU A 101 -3.52 -15.26 30.64
C GLU A 101 -2.95 -13.93 30.12
N CYS A 102 -2.65 -13.85 28.82
CA CYS A 102 -2.21 -12.62 28.18
C CYS A 102 -3.39 -11.90 27.53
N HIS A 103 -3.94 -10.89 28.21
CA HIS A 103 -5.15 -10.19 27.77
C HIS A 103 -4.88 -9.00 26.83
N TYR A 104 -3.85 -9.07 25.96
CA TYR A 104 -3.55 -7.97 25.04
C TYR A 104 -4.10 -8.23 23.64
N SER A 105 -5.25 -7.63 23.35
CA SER A 105 -5.86 -7.66 22.01
C SER A 105 -5.82 -6.28 21.37
N ILE A 106 -5.77 -6.20 20.04
CA ILE A 106 -5.87 -4.95 19.29
C ILE A 106 -6.95 -5.04 18.23
N CYS A 107 -7.51 -3.90 17.87
CA CYS A 107 -8.34 -3.77 16.66
C CYS A 107 -7.51 -3.11 15.56
N PHE A 108 -7.61 -3.64 14.34
CA PHE A 108 -6.89 -3.15 13.17
C PHE A 108 -7.84 -2.93 12.00
N ILE A 109 -7.63 -1.87 11.21
CA ILE A 109 -8.44 -1.58 10.02
C ILE A 109 -7.57 -1.83 8.79
N ASN A 110 -8.01 -2.73 7.91
CA ASN A 110 -7.35 -3.01 6.65
C ASN A 110 -7.69 -1.91 5.61
N PRO A 111 -6.73 -1.04 5.22
CA PRO A 111 -6.97 0.05 4.28
C PRO A 111 -7.33 -0.42 2.87
N GLU A 112 -6.92 -1.62 2.46
CA GLU A 112 -7.18 -2.16 1.12
C GLU A 112 -8.67 -2.53 0.94
N ILE A 113 -9.31 -2.99 2.02
CA ILE A 113 -10.71 -3.39 2.05
C ILE A 113 -11.60 -2.21 2.48
N CYS A 114 -11.06 -1.27 3.27
CA CYS A 114 -11.82 -0.15 3.79
C CYS A 114 -12.17 0.86 2.69
N ASN A 115 -13.47 1.00 2.41
CA ASN A 115 -13.97 2.01 1.49
C ASN A 115 -14.14 3.41 2.10
N GLY A 116 -13.86 3.59 3.40
CA GLY A 116 -13.97 4.88 4.08
C GLY A 116 -15.41 5.33 4.41
N CYS A 117 -16.38 4.42 4.54
CA CYS A 117 -17.78 4.78 4.84
C CYS A 117 -18.02 5.53 6.17
N GLY A 118 -17.11 5.42 7.15
CA GLY A 118 -17.14 6.20 8.38
C GLY A 118 -18.07 5.70 9.50
N ILE A 119 -18.78 4.59 9.30
CA ILE A 119 -19.68 4.00 10.32
C ILE A 119 -18.93 3.70 11.63
N CYS A 120 -17.70 3.18 11.54
CA CYS A 120 -16.91 2.90 12.74
C CYS A 120 -16.56 4.17 13.53
N VAL A 121 -16.36 5.29 12.86
CA VAL A 121 -16.04 6.59 13.49
C VAL A 121 -17.24 7.12 14.24
N SER A 122 -18.45 7.04 13.65
CA SER A 122 -19.67 7.52 14.30
C SER A 122 -20.10 6.65 15.50
N LEU A 123 -19.80 5.35 15.47
CA LEU A 123 -20.17 4.42 16.54
C LEU A 123 -19.18 4.41 17.72
N CYS A 124 -17.95 4.90 17.54
CA CYS A 124 -16.94 4.81 18.58
C CYS A 124 -17.21 5.81 19.72
N LYS A 125 -17.87 5.33 20.78
CA LYS A 125 -18.16 6.11 22.01
C LYS A 125 -16.92 6.64 22.74
N ASN A 126 -15.76 6.02 22.52
CA ASN A 126 -14.50 6.40 23.15
C ASN A 126 -13.65 7.34 22.28
N ASN A 127 -14.16 7.75 21.11
CA ASN A 127 -13.43 8.56 20.14
C ASN A 127 -12.05 7.98 19.74
N ALA A 128 -11.90 6.67 19.86
CA ALA A 128 -10.65 5.96 19.57
C ALA A 128 -10.40 5.84 18.05
N ILE A 129 -11.38 6.14 17.19
CA ILE A 129 -11.25 6.00 15.74
C ILE A 129 -11.23 7.39 15.11
N VAL A 130 -10.13 7.73 14.46
CA VAL A 130 -9.88 9.06 13.89
C VAL A 130 -9.56 8.98 12.40
N TRP A 131 -9.97 9.99 11.63
CA TRP A 131 -9.60 10.10 10.23
C TRP A 131 -8.14 10.49 10.09
N LYS A 132 -7.37 9.71 9.33
CA LYS A 132 -6.02 10.09 8.91
C LYS A 132 -5.89 9.93 7.41
N ILE A 133 -5.10 10.83 6.83
CA ILE A 133 -4.72 10.76 5.43
C ILE A 133 -3.48 9.88 5.39
N ILE A 134 -3.63 8.66 4.90
CA ILE A 134 -2.52 7.73 4.71
C ILE A 134 -2.27 7.63 3.21
N PRO A 135 -1.04 7.88 2.74
CA PRO A 135 -0.69 7.53 1.37
C PRO A 135 -0.73 6.00 1.25
N VAL A 136 -1.74 5.45 0.56
CA VAL A 136 -1.74 4.03 0.19
C VAL A 136 -0.70 3.88 -0.92
N ILE A 137 0.50 3.47 -0.54
CA ILE A 137 1.52 3.01 -1.49
C ILE A 137 0.99 1.67 -1.99
N GLY A 138 0.45 1.65 -3.21
CA GLY A 138 -0.07 0.44 -3.84
C GLY A 138 0.97 -0.67 -3.73
N GLN A 139 0.60 -1.75 -3.06
CA GLN A 139 1.52 -2.86 -2.84
C GLN A 139 1.79 -3.56 -4.17
N TYR A 140 3.08 -3.78 -4.43
CA TYR A 140 3.67 -4.55 -5.53
C TYR A 140 2.83 -5.78 -5.89
N ASN A 141 2.25 -5.78 -7.08
CA ASN A 141 1.69 -6.99 -7.69
C ASN A 141 2.84 -7.98 -7.94
N THR A 142 2.81 -9.13 -7.26
CA THR A 142 3.59 -10.33 -7.62
C THR A 142 2.97 -11.04 -8.81
#